data_AF-A0A4Q6AYN1-F1
#
_entry.id   AF-A0A4Q6AYN1-F1
#
_cell.length_a   1.000
_cell.length_b   1.000
_cell.length_c   1.000
_cell.angle_alpha   90.00
_cell.angle_beta   90.00
_cell.angle_gamma   90.00
#
_symmetry.space_group_name_H-M   'P 1'
#
loop_
_entity.id
_entity.type
_entity.pdbx_description
1 polymer ?
#
loop_
_entity_poly.entity_id
_entity_poly.type
_entity_poly.pdbx_seq_one_letter_code
_entity_poly.pdbx_strand_id
1 'polypeptide(L)'
;MDSKHHSDLERLYLETFPETARMLASRGCDADTAKDLFQDALIIYLERTSQTGFRLNSTPGAYIKGIAWRLWHQHLRTGRVMVELNERFDEISDTTDHVEQELTATVLRQLQHTGKKCLDLLQSFYYEQIPMTAVRDRFQFGSVRSATVQKYKCLEKLRASVKKHLGYEKAS
;
A
#
# COMPACT_ATOMS: atom_id res chain seq x y z
N MET A 1 17.66 -35.21 -7.94
CA MET A 1 17.81 -34.51 -6.64
C MET A 1 16.48 -33.82 -6.25
N ASP A 2 15.37 -34.27 -6.82
CA ASP A 2 14.14 -33.48 -6.96
C ASP A 2 13.07 -33.85 -5.92
N SER A 3 13.11 -35.07 -5.37
CA SER A 3 12.14 -35.55 -4.37
C SER A 3 12.25 -34.85 -3.01
N LYS A 4 13.43 -34.34 -2.64
CA LYS A 4 13.65 -33.70 -1.32
C LYS A 4 13.07 -32.29 -1.28
N HIS A 5 13.26 -31.51 -2.34
CA HIS A 5 12.68 -30.17 -2.48
C HIS A 5 11.16 -30.20 -2.53
N HIS A 6 10.56 -31.22 -3.15
CA HIS A 6 9.12 -31.40 -3.18
C HIS A 6 8.55 -31.68 -1.78
N SER A 7 9.19 -32.59 -1.03
CA SER A 7 8.78 -32.94 0.33
C SER A 7 8.94 -31.77 1.32
N ASP A 8 10.00 -30.97 1.18
CA ASP A 8 10.23 -29.79 2.03
C ASP A 8 9.18 -28.68 1.78
N LEU A 9 8.76 -28.49 0.53
CA LEU A 9 7.70 -27.56 0.14
C LEU A 9 6.33 -28.01 0.62
N GLU A 10 6.01 -29.28 0.45
CA GLU A 10 4.77 -29.89 0.92
C GLU A 10 4.63 -29.74 2.44
N ARG A 11 5.71 -30.03 3.18
CA ARG A 11 5.74 -29.83 4.63
C ARG A 11 5.52 -28.36 5.01
N LEU A 12 6.22 -27.44 4.33
CA LEU A 12 6.09 -26.01 4.58
C LEU A 12 4.64 -25.53 4.33
N TYR A 13 4.00 -26.04 3.28
CA TYR A 13 2.60 -25.78 2.96
C TYR A 13 1.67 -26.25 4.09
N LEU A 14 1.77 -27.54 4.46
CA LEU A 14 0.90 -28.17 5.46
C LEU A 14 1.04 -27.54 6.85
N GLU A 15 2.25 -27.11 7.23
CA GLU A 15 2.49 -26.46 8.52
C GLU A 15 2.05 -24.98 8.52
N THR A 16 2.31 -24.24 7.44
CA THR A 16 2.14 -22.78 7.43
C THR A 16 0.73 -22.34 7.05
N PHE A 17 0.04 -23.08 6.19
CA PHE A 17 -1.29 -22.69 5.71
C PHE A 17 -2.33 -22.59 6.85
N PRO A 18 -2.48 -23.58 7.75
CA PRO A 18 -3.48 -23.51 8.82
C PRO A 18 -3.26 -22.34 9.79
N GLU A 19 -2.00 -21.95 10.02
CA GLU A 19 -1.67 -20.77 10.84
C GLU A 19 -2.00 -19.47 10.12
N THR A 20 -1.69 -19.40 8.82
CA THR A 20 -1.98 -18.22 8.00
C THR A 20 -3.48 -18.00 7.85
N ALA A 21 -4.23 -19.07 7.55
CA ALA A 21 -5.68 -19.02 7.44
C ALA A 21 -6.33 -18.54 8.74
N ARG A 22 -5.91 -19.06 9.90
CA ARG A 22 -6.39 -18.57 11.21
C ARG A 22 -6.08 -17.09 11.45
N MET A 23 -4.88 -16.65 11.11
CA MET A 23 -4.45 -15.25 11.26
C MET A 23 -5.28 -14.28 10.40
N LEU A 24 -5.65 -14.70 9.18
CA LEU A 24 -6.46 -13.90 8.25
C LEU A 24 -7.95 -13.96 8.62
N ALA A 25 -8.46 -15.15 8.96
CA ALA A 25 -9.85 -15.35 9.37
C ALA A 25 -10.20 -14.54 10.62
N SER A 26 -9.26 -14.38 11.57
CA SER A 26 -9.46 -13.54 12.76
C SER A 26 -9.71 -12.06 12.44
N ARG A 27 -9.64 -11.66 11.16
CA ARG A 27 -9.79 -10.30 10.65
C ARG A 27 -10.78 -10.21 9.48
N GLY A 28 -11.65 -11.21 9.36
CA GLY A 28 -12.77 -11.20 8.41
C GLY A 28 -12.40 -11.62 6.98
N CYS A 29 -11.26 -12.30 6.79
CA CYS A 29 -10.95 -12.94 5.51
C CYS A 29 -11.71 -14.28 5.42
N ASP A 30 -12.39 -14.52 4.31
CA ASP A 30 -13.03 -15.81 4.04
C ASP A 30 -12.00 -16.89 3.67
N ALA A 31 -12.44 -18.15 3.68
CA ALA A 31 -11.56 -19.29 3.49
C ALA A 31 -10.94 -19.38 2.08
N ASP A 32 -11.70 -18.98 1.05
CA ASP A 32 -11.24 -19.05 -0.33
C ASP A 32 -10.23 -17.94 -0.61
N THR A 33 -10.52 -16.71 -0.19
CA THR A 33 -9.57 -15.60 -0.27
C THR A 33 -8.31 -15.89 0.55
N ALA A 34 -8.42 -16.48 1.74
CA ALA A 34 -7.25 -16.85 2.54
C ALA A 34 -6.37 -17.90 1.83
N LYS A 35 -6.98 -18.81 1.08
CA LYS A 35 -6.26 -19.79 0.25
C LYS A 35 -5.54 -19.11 -0.90
N ASP A 36 -6.21 -18.22 -1.62
CA ASP A 36 -5.62 -17.51 -2.76
C ASP A 36 -4.43 -16.64 -2.33
N LEU A 37 -4.61 -15.85 -1.27
CA LEU A 37 -3.54 -15.00 -0.71
C LEU A 37 -2.34 -15.82 -0.22
N PHE A 38 -2.58 -17.04 0.28
CA PHE A 38 -1.51 -17.93 0.69
C PHE A 38 -0.75 -18.51 -0.52
N GLN A 39 -1.45 -18.88 -1.59
CA GLN A 39 -0.82 -19.36 -2.82
C GLN A 39 0.06 -18.27 -3.45
N ASP A 40 -0.45 -17.04 -3.55
CA ASP A 40 0.32 -15.88 -4.02
C ASP A 40 1.56 -15.66 -3.16
N ALA A 41 1.42 -15.73 -1.84
CA ALA A 41 2.54 -15.58 -0.91
C ALA A 41 3.60 -16.67 -1.09
N LEU A 42 3.19 -17.92 -1.38
CA LEU A 42 4.09 -19.04 -1.62
C LEU A 42 4.85 -18.88 -2.94
N ILE A 43 4.18 -18.44 -4.00
CA ILE A 43 4.81 -18.15 -5.32
C ILE A 43 5.86 -17.05 -5.15
N ILE A 44 5.50 -15.94 -4.49
CA ILE A 44 6.44 -14.83 -4.23
C ILE A 44 7.65 -15.32 -3.43
N TYR A 45 7.45 -16.19 -2.44
CA TYR A 45 8.56 -16.78 -1.69
C TYR A 45 9.49 -17.62 -2.57
N LEU A 46 8.95 -18.44 -3.47
CA LEU A 46 9.75 -19.26 -4.40
C LEU A 46 10.53 -18.40 -5.39
N GLU A 47 9.90 -17.36 -5.95
CA GLU A 47 10.58 -16.41 -6.82
C GLU A 47 11.73 -15.72 -6.10
N ARG A 48 11.52 -15.26 -4.86
CA ARG A 48 12.54 -14.58 -4.07
C ARG A 48 13.69 -15.50 -3.67
N THR A 49 13.40 -16.74 -3.34
CA THR A 49 14.45 -17.72 -2.97
C THR A 49 15.26 -18.18 -4.18
N SER A 50 14.70 -18.12 -5.38
CA SER A 50 15.43 -18.39 -6.63
C SER A 50 16.39 -17.25 -7.04
N GLN A 51 16.25 -16.04 -6.46
CA GLN A 51 17.10 -14.89 -6.76
C GLN A 51 18.46 -15.00 -6.06
N THR A 52 19.53 -14.79 -6.82
CA THR A 52 20.91 -14.77 -6.30
C THR A 52 21.09 -13.66 -5.27
N GLY A 53 21.60 -14.00 -4.08
CA GLY A 53 21.88 -13.03 -3.02
C GLY A 53 20.74 -12.78 -2.04
N PHE A 54 19.59 -13.46 -2.20
CA PHE A 54 18.54 -13.43 -1.19
C PHE A 54 19.01 -14.05 0.13
N ARG A 55 18.84 -13.31 1.23
CA ARG A 55 19.10 -13.79 2.59
C ARG A 55 17.84 -13.66 3.41
N LEU A 56 17.35 -14.80 3.89
CA LEU A 56 16.18 -14.86 4.76
C LEU A 56 16.62 -14.72 6.22
N ASN A 57 16.13 -13.69 6.91
CA ASN A 57 16.42 -13.42 8.33
C ASN A 57 15.36 -13.99 9.29
N SER A 58 14.36 -14.70 8.76
CA SER A 58 13.26 -15.32 9.50
C SER A 58 13.06 -16.77 9.04
N THR A 59 12.17 -17.51 9.67
CA THR A 59 11.76 -18.82 9.13
C THR A 59 10.95 -18.64 7.83
N PRO A 60 10.99 -19.62 6.90
CA PRO A 60 10.17 -19.60 5.68
C PRO A 60 8.68 -19.38 5.96
N GLY A 61 8.12 -20.08 6.94
CA GLY A 61 6.71 -19.93 7.31
C GLY A 61 6.37 -18.54 7.86
N ALA A 62 7.25 -17.94 8.66
CA ALA A 62 7.06 -16.56 9.14
C ALA A 62 7.11 -15.53 8.00
N TYR A 63 7.97 -15.76 7.01
CA TYR A 63 8.08 -14.92 5.83
C TYR A 63 6.83 -14.99 4.94
N ILE A 64 6.36 -16.21 4.64
CA ILE A 64 5.12 -16.44 3.88
C ILE A 64 3.92 -15.81 4.58
N LYS A 65 3.78 -16.01 5.91
CA LYS A 65 2.75 -15.33 6.72
C LYS A 65 2.80 -13.81 6.59
N GLY A 66 4.00 -13.23 6.61
CA GLY A 66 4.19 -11.79 6.44
C GLY A 66 3.79 -11.27 5.05
N ILE A 67 4.03 -12.05 3.99
CA ILE A 67 3.59 -11.71 2.64
C ILE A 67 2.06 -11.79 2.54
N ALA A 68 1.45 -12.90 2.96
CA ALA A 68 0.00 -13.09 2.94
C ALA A 68 -0.73 -11.98 3.73
N TRP A 69 -0.18 -11.57 4.88
CA TRP A 69 -0.67 -10.44 5.67
C TRP A 69 -0.67 -9.12 4.89
N ARG A 70 0.40 -8.84 4.15
CA ARG A 70 0.51 -7.65 3.31
C ARG A 70 -0.48 -7.68 2.15
N LEU A 71 -0.61 -8.83 1.48
CA LEU A 71 -1.55 -9.02 0.38
C LEU A 71 -3.00 -8.84 0.86
N TRP A 72 -3.34 -9.35 2.05
CA TRP A 72 -4.66 -9.10 2.64
C TRP A 72 -4.93 -7.60 2.89
N HIS A 73 -3.96 -6.87 3.44
CA HIS A 73 -4.11 -5.43 3.61
C HIS A 73 -4.28 -4.68 2.30
N GLN A 74 -3.60 -5.12 1.24
CA GLN A 74 -3.80 -4.59 -0.11
C GLN A 74 -5.20 -4.95 -0.61
N HIS A 75 -5.63 -6.19 -0.44
CA HIS A 75 -6.95 -6.68 -0.82
C HIS A 75 -8.07 -5.90 -0.11
N LEU A 76 -7.93 -5.56 1.16
CA LEU A 76 -8.90 -4.70 1.87
C LEU A 76 -8.94 -3.26 1.33
N ARG A 77 -7.81 -2.75 0.84
CA ARG A 77 -7.75 -1.42 0.21
C ARG A 77 -8.38 -1.42 -1.18
N THR A 78 -8.23 -2.50 -1.95
CA THR A 78 -8.80 -2.63 -3.31
C THR A 78 -10.20 -3.23 -3.33
N GLY A 79 -10.57 -4.05 -2.35
CA GLY A 79 -11.90 -4.63 -2.17
C GLY A 79 -12.92 -3.58 -1.76
N ARG A 80 -12.51 -2.58 -0.96
CA ARG A 80 -13.32 -1.35 -0.76
C ARG A 80 -13.54 -0.55 -2.05
N VAL A 81 -12.65 -0.67 -3.04
CA VAL A 81 -12.77 -0.03 -4.36
C VAL A 81 -13.62 -0.88 -5.34
N MET A 82 -13.79 -2.18 -5.09
CA MET A 82 -14.50 -3.11 -5.98
C MET A 82 -15.91 -3.48 -5.47
N VAL A 83 -16.17 -3.41 -4.17
CA VAL A 83 -17.53 -3.61 -3.61
C VAL A 83 -18.48 -2.47 -4.05
N GLU A 84 -17.95 -1.34 -4.53
CA GLU A 84 -18.74 -0.26 -5.15
C GLU A 84 -19.24 -0.56 -6.58
N LEU A 85 -18.89 -1.70 -7.20
CA LEU A 85 -19.31 -2.00 -8.57
C LEU A 85 -20.47 -3.01 -8.72
N ASN A 86 -20.91 -3.73 -7.68
CA ASN A 86 -21.83 -4.86 -7.90
C ASN A 86 -23.21 -4.80 -7.23
N GLU A 87 -23.52 -3.83 -6.36
CA GLU A 87 -24.84 -3.78 -5.72
C GLU A 87 -25.57 -2.48 -6.04
N ARG A 88 -25.93 -2.37 -7.32
CA ARG A 88 -27.00 -1.50 -7.79
C ARG A 88 -28.32 -2.27 -7.74
N PHE A 89 -28.77 -2.63 -6.54
CA PHE A 89 -30.19 -2.87 -6.28
C PHE A 89 -30.58 -2.28 -4.92
N ASP A 90 -31.43 -1.27 -5.05
CA ASP A 90 -32.31 -0.65 -4.06
C ASP A 90 -31.74 0.26 -2.96
N GLU A 91 -31.94 1.55 -3.24
CA GLU A 91 -32.33 2.61 -2.30
C GLU A 91 -31.57 2.66 -0.97
N ILE A 92 -30.50 3.47 -0.92
CA ILE A 92 -30.25 4.57 0.03
C ILE A 92 -28.85 5.14 -0.34
N SER A 93 -28.83 5.93 -1.41
CA SER A 93 -27.86 7.02 -1.61
C SER A 93 -28.55 8.24 -0.99
N ASP A 94 -27.92 9.04 -0.16
CA ASP A 94 -27.16 10.20 -0.63
C ASP A 94 -26.92 11.04 0.64
N THR A 95 -25.67 11.34 1.02
CA THR A 95 -25.29 12.55 1.81
C THR A 95 -23.87 12.49 2.38
N THR A 96 -23.26 11.31 2.58
CA THR A 96 -21.91 11.24 3.22
C THR A 96 -20.75 11.06 2.23
N ASP A 97 -20.98 10.49 1.05
CA ASP A 97 -19.94 10.27 0.02
C ASP A 97 -19.52 11.54 -0.74
N HIS A 98 -20.33 12.59 -0.77
CA HIS A 98 -19.91 13.85 -1.38
C HIS A 98 -18.73 14.49 -0.62
N VAL A 99 -18.70 14.40 0.71
CA VAL A 99 -17.71 15.15 1.52
C VAL A 99 -16.29 14.56 1.37
N GLU A 100 -16.10 13.25 1.34
CA GLU A 100 -14.76 12.63 1.21
C GLU A 100 -14.23 12.57 -0.24
N GLN A 101 -15.11 12.44 -1.23
CA GLN A 101 -14.74 12.53 -2.64
C GLN A 101 -14.40 13.97 -3.03
N GLU A 102 -15.15 14.96 -2.53
CA GLU A 102 -14.78 16.38 -2.67
C GLU A 102 -13.46 16.67 -1.98
N LEU A 103 -13.18 16.09 -0.81
CA LEU A 103 -11.90 16.27 -0.13
C LEU A 103 -10.72 15.74 -0.93
N THR A 104 -10.83 14.53 -1.48
CA THR A 104 -9.74 13.91 -2.25
C THR A 104 -9.54 14.62 -3.58
N ALA A 105 -10.63 14.97 -4.28
CA ALA A 105 -10.58 15.75 -5.51
C ALA A 105 -10.09 17.19 -5.29
N THR A 106 -10.40 17.79 -4.15
CA THR A 106 -9.94 19.12 -3.76
C THR A 106 -8.46 19.12 -3.37
N VAL A 107 -8.01 18.10 -2.63
CA VAL A 107 -6.58 17.87 -2.35
C VAL A 107 -5.82 17.70 -3.66
N LEU A 108 -6.33 16.90 -4.61
CA LEU A 108 -5.69 16.66 -5.92
C LEU A 108 -5.70 17.91 -6.82
N ARG A 109 -6.81 18.66 -6.89
CA ARG A 109 -6.86 19.96 -7.62
C ARG A 109 -5.94 20.99 -7.01
N GLN A 110 -5.88 21.08 -5.69
CA GLN A 110 -4.97 21.99 -5.01
C GLN A 110 -3.51 21.55 -5.15
N LEU A 111 -3.23 20.26 -5.20
CA LEU A 111 -1.91 19.72 -5.50
C LEU A 111 -1.43 20.09 -6.91
N GLN A 112 -2.33 20.06 -7.91
CA GLN A 112 -2.03 20.55 -9.26
C GLN A 112 -1.70 22.04 -9.27
N HIS A 113 -2.38 22.83 -8.43
CA HIS A 113 -2.13 24.28 -8.28
C HIS A 113 -0.87 24.61 -7.46
N THR A 114 -0.46 23.74 -6.53
CA THR A 114 0.67 23.97 -5.59
C THR A 114 2.04 23.77 -6.24
N GLY A 115 2.07 23.43 -7.54
CA GLY A 115 3.26 23.36 -8.37
C GLY A 115 3.73 21.92 -8.53
N LYS A 116 3.64 21.41 -9.76
CA LYS A 116 4.02 20.05 -10.20
C LYS A 116 5.31 19.52 -9.54
N LYS A 117 6.34 20.37 -9.41
CA LYS A 117 7.62 20.01 -8.76
C LYS A 117 7.49 19.62 -7.27
N CYS A 118 6.61 20.23 -6.49
CA CYS A 118 6.40 19.86 -5.08
C CYS A 118 5.67 18.52 -4.96
N LEU A 119 4.72 18.25 -5.86
CA LEU A 119 4.02 16.97 -5.93
C LEU A 119 4.99 15.85 -6.31
N ASP A 120 5.75 16.05 -7.40
CA ASP A 120 6.73 15.07 -7.89
C ASP A 120 7.78 14.74 -6.81
N LEU A 121 8.19 15.75 -6.02
CA LEU A 121 9.11 15.59 -4.89
C LEU A 121 8.52 14.72 -3.77
N LEU A 122 7.27 14.98 -3.37
CA LEU A 122 6.58 14.20 -2.34
C LEU A 122 6.32 12.78 -2.84
N GLN A 123 5.95 12.61 -4.11
CA GLN A 123 5.73 11.32 -4.74
C GLN A 123 7.00 10.47 -4.77
N SER A 124 8.10 11.07 -5.20
CA SER A 124 9.42 10.43 -5.24
C SER A 124 9.85 9.92 -3.86
N PHE A 125 9.52 10.63 -2.79
CA PHE A 125 9.91 10.21 -1.44
C PHE A 125 8.96 9.18 -0.81
N TYR A 126 7.65 9.40 -0.88
CA TYR A 126 6.67 8.57 -0.15
C TYR A 126 6.21 7.34 -0.94
N TYR A 127 6.12 7.43 -2.27
CA TYR A 127 5.64 6.35 -3.12
C TYR A 127 6.78 5.58 -3.78
N GLU A 128 7.71 6.28 -4.41
CA GLU A 128 8.87 5.65 -5.07
C GLU A 128 9.98 5.27 -4.07
N GLN A 129 9.86 5.69 -2.79
CA GLN A 129 10.78 5.42 -1.68
C GLN A 129 12.27 5.70 -1.98
N ILE A 130 12.53 6.69 -2.83
CA ILE A 130 13.90 7.00 -3.24
C ILE A 130 14.62 7.73 -2.08
N PRO A 131 15.87 7.35 -1.74
CA PRO A 131 16.61 8.00 -0.66
C PRO A 131 16.85 9.49 -0.95
N MET A 132 16.93 10.31 0.12
CA MET A 132 17.03 11.77 -0.03
C MET A 132 18.30 12.24 -0.76
N THR A 133 19.35 11.42 -0.78
CA THR A 133 20.55 11.63 -1.59
C THR A 133 20.25 11.57 -3.09
N ALA A 134 19.45 10.60 -3.54
CA ALA A 134 19.05 10.46 -4.94
C ALA A 134 17.94 11.46 -5.31
N VAL A 135 17.07 11.83 -4.36
CA VAL A 135 16.10 12.93 -4.57
C VAL A 135 16.81 14.27 -4.75
N ARG A 136 17.91 14.52 -4.01
CA ARG A 136 18.77 15.70 -4.27
C ARG A 136 19.20 15.76 -5.72
N ASP A 137 19.71 14.64 -6.26
CA ASP A 137 20.24 14.57 -7.62
C ASP A 137 19.12 14.71 -8.67
N ARG A 138 18.00 14.00 -8.47
CA ARG A 138 16.83 14.04 -9.37
C ARG A 138 16.20 15.43 -9.49
N PHE A 139 16.20 16.20 -8.40
CA PHE A 139 15.61 17.54 -8.35
C PHE A 139 16.64 18.67 -8.33
N GLN A 140 17.93 18.35 -8.53
CA GLN A 140 19.05 19.29 -8.61
C GLN A 140 19.16 20.23 -7.39
N PHE A 141 18.92 19.70 -6.19
CA PHE A 141 19.10 20.49 -4.95
C PHE A 141 20.59 20.61 -4.60
N GLY A 142 21.01 21.79 -4.13
CA GLY A 142 22.42 22.03 -3.76
C GLY A 142 22.92 21.19 -2.57
N SER A 143 22.02 20.62 -1.76
CA SER A 143 22.38 19.67 -0.68
C SER A 143 21.19 18.79 -0.27
N VAL A 144 21.47 17.67 0.39
CA VAL A 144 20.44 16.78 0.97
C VAL A 144 19.59 17.52 2.02
N ARG A 145 20.23 18.42 2.79
CA ARG A 145 19.53 19.29 3.75
C ARG A 145 18.54 20.21 3.03
N SER A 146 18.93 20.78 1.90
CA SER A 146 18.05 21.61 1.07
C SER A 146 16.83 20.81 0.55
N ALA A 147 17.06 19.58 0.06
CA ALA A 147 15.98 18.70 -0.38
C ALA A 147 14.99 18.35 0.75
N THR A 148 15.50 18.10 1.97
CA THR A 148 14.67 17.78 3.14
C THR A 148 13.84 18.98 3.59
N VAL A 149 14.44 20.17 3.64
CA VAL A 149 13.75 21.42 3.95
C VAL A 149 12.69 21.72 2.89
N GLN A 150 12.99 21.49 1.60
CA GLN A 150 12.03 21.69 0.53
C GLN A 150 10.86 20.70 0.62
N LYS A 151 11.11 19.43 0.95
CA LYS A 151 10.07 18.44 1.21
C LYS A 151 9.12 18.90 2.33
N TYR A 152 9.69 19.38 3.44
CA TYR A 152 8.91 19.91 4.55
C TYR A 152 8.05 21.12 4.11
N LYS A 153 8.64 22.07 3.38
CA LYS A 153 7.90 23.24 2.84
C LYS A 153 6.75 22.82 1.91
N CYS A 154 6.96 21.84 1.03
CA CYS A 154 5.91 21.34 0.14
C CYS A 154 4.77 20.68 0.94
N LEU A 155 5.09 19.91 1.99
CA LEU A 155 4.10 19.27 2.86
C LEU A 155 3.28 20.30 3.66
N GLU A 156 3.93 21.33 4.21
CA GLU A 156 3.25 22.40 4.94
C GLU A 156 2.32 23.22 4.04
N LYS A 157 2.75 23.51 2.80
CA LYS A 157 1.90 24.16 1.80
C LYS A 157 0.67 23.32 1.47
N LEU A 158 0.84 22.01 1.31
CA LEU A 158 -0.27 21.10 1.07
C LEU A 158 -1.26 21.12 2.24
N ARG A 159 -0.78 20.99 3.48
CA ARG A 159 -1.61 21.07 4.69
C ARG A 159 -2.38 22.39 4.78
N ALA A 160 -1.72 23.51 4.49
CA ALA A 160 -2.36 24.82 4.50
C ALA A 160 -3.47 24.94 3.43
N SER A 161 -3.23 24.41 2.23
CA SER A 161 -4.22 24.44 1.15
C SER A 161 -5.45 23.58 1.47
N VAL A 162 -5.22 22.38 1.99
CA VAL A 162 -6.29 21.45 2.42
C VAL A 162 -7.10 22.05 3.57
N LYS A 163 -6.44 22.66 4.56
CA LYS A 163 -7.12 23.35 5.68
C LYS A 163 -7.98 24.52 5.21
N LYS A 164 -7.53 25.29 4.22
CA LYS A 164 -8.30 26.40 3.65
C LYS A 164 -9.57 25.88 2.98
N HIS A 165 -9.49 24.83 2.20
CA HIS A 165 -10.64 24.25 1.50
C HIS A 165 -11.66 23.59 2.45
N LEU A 166 -11.19 22.77 3.40
CA LEU A 166 -12.02 22.17 4.46
C LEU A 166 -12.72 23.20 5.37
N GLY A 167 -12.16 24.41 5.48
CA GLY A 167 -12.73 25.50 6.27
C GLY A 167 -13.87 26.25 5.58
N TYR A 168 -14.00 26.16 4.25
CA TYR A 168 -15.09 26.80 3.50
C TYR A 168 -16.36 25.94 3.46
N GLU A 169 -16.25 24.61 3.50
CA GLU A 169 -17.40 23.69 3.55
C GLU A 169 -18.19 23.73 4.87
N LYS A 170 -17.61 24.25 5.96
CA LYS A 170 -18.28 24.34 7.26
C LYS A 170 -19.02 25.66 7.51
N ALA A 171 -19.05 26.57 6.53
CA ALA A 171 -19.62 27.92 6.69
C ALA A 171 -20.59 28.31 5.55
N SER A 172 -21.19 27.33 4.88
CA SER A 172 -22.30 27.56 3.94
C SER A 172 -23.52 26.73 4.32
#